data_AF-A0A381NAQ9-F1
#
_entry.id   AF-A0A381NAQ9-F1
#
_cell.length_a   1.000
_cell.length_b   1.000
_cell.length_c   1.000
_cell.angle_alpha   90.00
_cell.angle_beta   90.00
_cell.angle_gamma   90.00
#
_symmetry.space_group_name_H-M   'P 1'
#
loop_
_entity.id
_entity.type
_entity.pdbx_description
1 polymer ?
#
loop_
_entity_poly.entity_id
_entity_poly.type
_entity_poly.pdbx_seq_one_letter_code
_entity_poly.pdbx_strand_id
1 'polypeptide(L)'
;MNIHPLVRFIFFLTFSFSVLFADTLTLWAIYFGIFVVTTGFDRTVILAVFSRIKPFIQFFPIMLVIYLAMSIFFTDATIYQAMVEVGFAFLRIVLMISIMSLYFESVGSPNFLLALRSIWFQTGLKWNWMENFFLFLDMTLRFYPSLQRDWITASQSRESLGFNQNNNRWGKIKQAAQDLPVLLVINLRKSQDIAVAMQLRGFGKSLPRCVYNATSFTTGHLLQFAGVVICFYLINLHAPF
;
A
#
# COMPACT_ATOMS: atom_id res chain seq x y z
N MET A 1 -21.67 -9.45 -8.15
CA MET A 1 -21.88 -8.14 -7.48
C MET A 1 -20.51 -7.49 -7.29
N ASN A 2 -20.23 -6.36 -7.96
CA ASN A 2 -18.97 -5.64 -7.75
C ASN A 2 -18.95 -5.10 -6.31
N ILE A 3 -18.17 -5.72 -5.43
CA ILE A 3 -18.00 -5.29 -4.05
C ILE A 3 -17.29 -3.93 -4.07
N HIS A 4 -17.80 -2.97 -3.30
CA HIS A 4 -17.26 -1.62 -3.24
C HIS A 4 -15.76 -1.65 -2.83
N PRO A 5 -14.85 -0.95 -3.55
CA PRO A 5 -13.40 -0.99 -3.28
C PRO A 5 -13.02 -0.66 -1.83
N LEU A 6 -13.74 0.27 -1.19
CA LEU A 6 -13.53 0.61 0.21
C LEU A 6 -13.93 -0.49 1.18
N VAL A 7 -15.03 -1.22 0.90
CA VAL A 7 -15.44 -2.34 1.75
C VAL A 7 -14.39 -3.45 1.70
N ARG A 8 -13.82 -3.71 0.51
CA ARG A 8 -12.67 -4.61 0.37
C ARG A 8 -11.46 -4.13 1.17
N PHE A 9 -11.11 -2.85 1.06
CA PHE A 9 -9.99 -2.28 1.83
C PHE A 9 -10.16 -2.51 3.33
N ILE A 10 -11.34 -2.18 3.86
CA ILE A 10 -11.63 -2.34 5.27
C ILE A 10 -11.57 -3.81 5.67
N PHE A 11 -12.13 -4.72 4.86
CA PHE A 11 -12.03 -6.16 5.11
C PHE A 11 -10.60 -6.64 5.27
N PHE A 12 -9.71 -6.30 4.32
CA PHE A 12 -8.31 -6.70 4.42
C PHE A 12 -7.62 -5.99 5.60
N LEU A 13 -7.94 -4.73 5.88
CA LEU A 13 -7.36 -3.96 6.98
C LEU A 13 -7.74 -4.55 8.35
N THR A 14 -9.03 -4.80 8.58
CA THR A 14 -9.51 -5.42 9.82
C THR A 14 -8.97 -6.83 9.97
N PHE A 15 -8.88 -7.58 8.87
CA PHE A 15 -8.28 -8.92 8.90
C PHE A 15 -6.80 -8.86 9.31
N SER A 16 -6.03 -7.94 8.71
CA SER A 16 -4.62 -7.70 9.05
C SER A 16 -4.44 -7.31 10.52
N PHE A 17 -5.29 -6.43 11.07
CA PHE A 17 -5.25 -6.08 12.49
C PHE A 17 -5.65 -7.25 13.39
N SER A 18 -6.67 -8.01 13.01
CA SER A 18 -7.15 -9.18 13.76
C SER A 18 -6.04 -10.21 13.95
N VAL A 19 -5.23 -10.43 12.92
CA VAL A 19 -4.08 -11.34 12.93
C VAL A 19 -2.98 -10.90 13.89
N LEU A 20 -2.78 -9.60 14.11
CA LEU A 20 -1.79 -9.11 15.06
C LEU A 20 -2.15 -9.50 16.50
N PHE A 21 -3.45 -9.48 16.83
CA PHE A 21 -3.98 -9.87 18.14
C PHE A 21 -4.12 -11.39 18.33
N ALA A 22 -3.76 -12.20 17.33
CA ALA A 22 -3.85 -13.65 17.42
C ALA A 22 -2.77 -14.22 18.33
N ASP A 23 -3.06 -14.44 19.61
CA ASP A 23 -2.07 -14.92 20.58
C ASP A 23 -1.90 -16.44 20.61
N THR A 24 -2.89 -17.19 20.13
CA THR A 24 -2.87 -18.65 20.12
C THR A 24 -2.56 -19.22 18.74
N LEU A 25 -1.88 -20.38 18.72
CA LEU A 25 -1.57 -21.09 17.46
C LEU A 25 -2.84 -21.53 16.72
N THR A 26 -3.91 -21.80 17.45
CA THR A 26 -5.24 -22.14 16.91
C THR A 26 -5.86 -20.96 16.15
N LEU A 27 -5.82 -19.74 16.72
CA LEU A 27 -6.26 -18.53 16.03
C LEU A 27 -5.47 -18.29 14.75
N TRP A 28 -4.14 -18.43 14.82
CA TRP A 28 -3.30 -18.26 13.64
C TRP A 28 -3.68 -19.26 12.54
N ALA A 29 -3.94 -20.53 12.89
CA ALA A 29 -4.37 -21.55 11.92
C ALA A 29 -5.73 -21.21 11.28
N ILE A 30 -6.68 -20.68 12.06
CA ILE A 30 -7.98 -20.21 11.54
C ILE A 30 -7.78 -19.08 10.53
N TYR A 31 -6.98 -18.06 10.88
CA TYR A 31 -6.69 -16.94 9.98
C TYR A 31 -5.92 -17.38 8.74
N PHE A 32 -5.00 -18.33 8.85
CA PHE A 32 -4.33 -18.93 7.71
C PHE A 32 -5.34 -19.66 6.80
N GLY A 33 -6.29 -20.40 7.36
CA GLY A 33 -7.39 -21.01 6.59
C GLY A 33 -8.22 -19.98 5.83
N ILE A 34 -8.64 -18.89 6.48
CA ILE A 34 -9.37 -17.79 5.85
C ILE A 34 -8.52 -17.15 4.73
N PHE A 35 -7.22 -16.97 4.96
CA PHE A 35 -6.30 -16.44 3.95
C PHE A 35 -6.20 -17.34 2.71
N VAL A 36 -6.10 -18.66 2.90
CA VAL A 36 -6.06 -19.63 1.78
C VAL A 36 -7.35 -19.58 0.96
N VAL A 37 -8.51 -19.55 1.63
CA VAL A 37 -9.82 -19.46 0.98
C VAL A 37 -9.96 -18.15 0.19
N THR A 38 -9.55 -17.02 0.78
CA THR A 38 -9.66 -15.69 0.13
C THR A 38 -8.70 -15.52 -1.05
N THR A 39 -7.58 -16.23 -1.08
CA THR A 39 -6.64 -16.20 -2.21
C THR A 39 -7.21 -16.90 -3.46
N GLY A 40 -8.21 -17.78 -3.31
CA GLY A 40 -8.87 -18.46 -4.44
C GLY A 40 -7.96 -19.39 -5.26
N PHE A 41 -6.73 -19.65 -4.79
CA PHE A 41 -5.67 -20.38 -5.49
C PHE A 41 -5.24 -19.80 -6.85
N ASP A 42 -5.46 -18.50 -7.07
CA ASP A 42 -5.00 -17.83 -8.30
C ASP A 42 -3.47 -17.76 -8.35
N ARG A 43 -2.86 -18.39 -9.36
CA ARG A 43 -1.40 -18.50 -9.49
C ARG A 43 -0.69 -17.14 -9.57
N THR A 44 -1.29 -16.17 -10.25
CA THR A 44 -0.72 -14.82 -10.41
C THR A 44 -0.66 -14.09 -9.07
N VAL A 45 -1.74 -14.18 -8.30
CA VAL A 45 -1.88 -13.56 -6.98
C VAL A 45 -0.92 -14.20 -5.97
N ILE A 46 -0.78 -15.53 -5.99
CA ILE A 46 0.16 -16.25 -5.13
C ILE A 46 1.61 -15.84 -5.43
N LEU A 47 2.00 -15.74 -6.70
CA LEU A 47 3.34 -15.30 -7.08
C LEU A 47 3.63 -13.85 -6.65
N ALA A 48 2.64 -12.96 -6.80
CA ALA A 48 2.75 -11.58 -6.36
C ALA A 48 2.95 -11.47 -4.83
N VAL A 49 2.18 -12.24 -4.07
CA VAL A 49 2.29 -12.34 -2.61
C VAL A 49 3.67 -12.88 -2.20
N PHE A 50 4.12 -13.97 -2.82
CA PHE A 50 5.41 -14.59 -2.51
C PHE A 50 6.59 -13.64 -2.78
N SER A 51 6.55 -12.91 -3.90
CA SER A 51 7.57 -11.90 -4.24
C SER A 51 7.69 -10.81 -3.16
N ARG A 52 6.57 -10.39 -2.56
CA ARG A 52 6.53 -9.37 -1.50
C ARG A 52 6.95 -9.91 -0.13
N ILE A 53 6.76 -11.20 0.15
CA ILE A 53 7.18 -11.84 1.41
C ILE A 53 8.68 -12.17 1.41
N LYS A 54 9.28 -12.41 0.23
CA LYS A 54 10.69 -12.82 0.10
C LYS A 54 11.69 -11.97 0.91
N PRO A 55 11.62 -10.61 0.92
CA PRO A 55 12.53 -9.80 1.73
C PRO A 55 12.40 -10.06 3.24
N PHE A 56 11.20 -10.37 3.72
CA PHE A 56 10.94 -10.65 5.14
C PHE A 56 11.48 -12.02 5.55
N ILE A 57 11.35 -13.03 4.69
CA ILE A 57 11.97 -14.34 4.91
C ILE A 57 13.50 -14.19 4.98
N GLN A 58 14.08 -13.36 4.11
CA GLN A 58 15.53 -13.10 4.14
C GLN A 58 15.97 -12.35 5.42
N PHE A 59 15.10 -11.53 6.01
CA PHE A 59 15.38 -10.81 7.25
C PHE A 59 15.20 -11.66 8.53
N PHE A 60 14.44 -12.75 8.45
CA PHE A 60 14.14 -13.62 9.59
C PHE A 60 15.36 -14.10 10.39
N PRO A 61 16.47 -14.56 9.77
CA PRO A 61 17.64 -15.03 10.52
C PRO A 61 18.28 -13.91 11.34
N ILE A 62 18.30 -12.69 10.80
CA ILE A 62 18.85 -11.51 11.49
C ILE A 62 17.99 -11.18 12.70
N MET A 63 16.67 -11.18 12.52
CA MET A 63 15.70 -10.93 13.59
C MET A 63 15.81 -11.98 14.70
N LEU A 64 15.94 -13.25 14.35
CA LEU A 64 16.12 -14.36 15.29
C LEU A 64 17.40 -14.21 16.13
N VAL A 65 18.53 -13.86 15.50
CA VAL A 65 19.80 -13.64 16.22
C VAL A 65 19.69 -12.46 17.18
N ILE A 66 19.12 -11.35 16.74
CA ILE A 66 18.93 -10.16 17.58
C ILE A 66 18.02 -10.47 18.77
N TYR A 67 16.91 -11.15 18.55
CA TYR A 67 15.97 -11.48 19.62
C TYR A 67 16.58 -12.46 20.62
N LEU A 68 17.25 -13.53 20.16
CA LEU A 68 17.91 -14.47 21.07
C LEU A 68 19.00 -13.79 21.89
N ALA A 69 19.79 -12.89 21.29
CA ALA A 69 20.77 -12.11 22.02
C ALA A 69 20.10 -11.28 23.13
N MET A 70 19.03 -10.54 22.81
CA MET A 70 18.28 -9.76 23.79
C MET A 70 17.68 -10.64 24.90
N SER A 71 17.11 -11.79 24.54
CA SER A 71 16.54 -12.73 25.52
C SER A 71 17.59 -13.23 26.51
N ILE A 72 18.82 -13.52 26.06
CA ILE A 72 19.91 -13.97 26.94
C ILE A 72 20.36 -12.87 27.90
N PHE A 73 20.41 -11.61 27.43
CA PHE A 73 20.89 -10.49 28.24
C PHE A 73 19.85 -9.94 29.22
N PHE A 74 18.57 -9.97 28.87
CA PHE A 74 17.53 -9.22 29.59
C PHE A 74 16.42 -10.08 30.22
N THR A 75 16.30 -11.37 29.89
CA THR A 75 15.16 -12.20 30.31
C THR A 75 15.61 -13.57 30.82
N ASP A 76 14.96 -14.08 31.88
CA ASP A 76 15.17 -15.45 32.39
C ASP A 76 14.47 -16.54 31.54
N ALA A 77 14.08 -16.23 30.32
CA ALA A 77 13.36 -17.15 29.45
C ALA A 77 14.28 -18.24 28.91
N THR A 78 13.78 -19.47 28.85
CA THR A 78 14.51 -20.56 28.21
C THR A 78 14.68 -20.29 26.71
N ILE A 79 15.79 -20.75 26.11
CA ILE A 79 16.04 -20.63 24.67
C ILE A 79 14.87 -21.19 23.85
N TYR A 80 14.24 -22.25 24.33
CA TYR A 80 13.08 -22.86 23.68
C TYR A 80 11.86 -21.92 23.65
N GLN A 81 11.52 -21.28 24.77
CA GLN A 81 10.43 -20.30 24.83
C GLN A 81 10.69 -19.11 23.91
N ALA A 82 11.92 -18.58 23.95
CA ALA A 82 12.35 -17.49 23.07
C ALA A 82 12.22 -17.85 21.58
N MET A 83 12.61 -19.07 21.17
CA MET A 83 12.44 -19.52 19.79
C MET A 83 10.97 -19.61 19.36
N VAL A 84 10.09 -20.11 20.24
CA VAL A 84 8.65 -20.21 19.96
C VAL A 84 8.02 -18.83 19.82
N GLU A 85 8.34 -17.89 20.71
CA GLU A 85 7.85 -16.51 20.64
C GLU A 85 8.27 -15.81 19.36
N VAL A 86 9.55 -15.91 18.98
CA VAL A 86 10.08 -15.36 17.72
C VAL A 86 9.41 -15.99 16.50
N GLY A 87 9.27 -17.31 16.51
CA GLY A 87 8.62 -18.04 15.42
C GLY A 87 7.17 -17.59 15.25
N PHE A 88 6.45 -17.43 16.35
CA PHE A 88 5.06 -17.00 16.30
C PHE A 88 4.91 -15.53 15.87
N ALA A 89 5.75 -14.63 16.38
CA ALA A 89 5.78 -13.24 15.93
C ALA A 89 6.06 -13.13 14.42
N PHE A 90 7.01 -13.92 13.91
CA PHE A 90 7.31 -13.98 12.48
C PHE A 90 6.11 -14.47 11.66
N LEU A 91 5.45 -15.55 12.10
CA LEU A 91 4.27 -16.08 11.43
C LEU A 91 3.12 -15.06 11.37
N ARG A 92 2.89 -14.27 12.42
CA ARG A 92 1.90 -13.18 12.41
C ARG A 92 2.26 -12.10 11.37
N ILE A 93 3.51 -11.64 11.35
CA ILE A 93 3.97 -10.60 10.43
C ILE A 93 3.87 -11.08 8.97
N VAL A 94 4.31 -12.30 8.68
CA VAL A 94 4.22 -12.88 7.33
C VAL A 94 2.77 -12.94 6.87
N LEU A 95 1.86 -13.42 7.73
CA LEU A 95 0.44 -13.50 7.40
C LEU A 95 -0.15 -12.10 7.16
N MET A 96 0.15 -11.13 8.02
CA MET A 96 -0.29 -9.74 7.90
C MET A 96 0.11 -9.12 6.55
N ILE A 97 1.38 -9.27 6.17
CA ILE A 97 1.91 -8.76 4.91
C ILE A 97 1.25 -9.45 3.72
N SER A 98 1.01 -10.76 3.83
CA SER A 98 0.35 -11.55 2.79
C SER A 98 -1.07 -11.05 2.52
N ILE A 99 -1.84 -10.78 3.59
CA ILE A 99 -3.22 -10.27 3.52
C ILE A 99 -3.24 -8.88 2.86
N MET A 100 -2.35 -7.97 3.28
CA MET A 100 -2.26 -6.64 2.67
C MET A 100 -1.77 -6.68 1.22
N SER A 101 -0.86 -7.60 0.89
CA SER A 101 -0.42 -7.82 -0.48
C SER A 101 -1.57 -8.25 -1.39
N LEU A 102 -2.44 -9.13 -0.92
CA LEU A 102 -3.64 -9.59 -1.61
C LEU A 102 -4.57 -8.43 -1.98
N TYR A 103 -4.75 -7.48 -1.06
CA TYR A 103 -5.54 -6.29 -1.32
C TYR A 103 -5.00 -5.46 -2.49
N PHE A 104 -3.68 -5.20 -2.50
CA PHE A 104 -3.06 -4.38 -3.53
C PHE A 104 -3.19 -4.99 -4.93
N GLU A 105 -3.08 -6.31 -5.03
CA GLU A 105 -3.23 -7.03 -6.29
C GLU A 105 -4.70 -7.06 -6.77
N SER A 106 -5.66 -7.19 -5.85
CA SER A 106 -7.08 -7.39 -6.19
C SER A 106 -7.88 -6.12 -6.48
N VAL A 107 -7.51 -4.96 -5.92
CA VAL A 107 -8.30 -3.71 -6.04
C VAL A 107 -7.68 -2.69 -7.01
N GLY A 108 -6.35 -2.66 -7.14
CA GLY A 108 -5.62 -1.66 -7.93
C GLY A 108 -5.68 -0.24 -7.35
N SER A 109 -4.54 0.47 -7.37
CA SER A 109 -4.39 1.81 -6.77
C SER A 109 -5.39 2.89 -7.22
N PRO A 110 -5.82 2.98 -8.50
CA PRO A 110 -6.69 4.06 -8.96
C PRO A 110 -8.12 3.96 -8.41
N ASN A 111 -8.62 2.74 -8.24
CA ASN A 111 -10.00 2.48 -7.83
C ASN A 111 -10.26 2.89 -6.37
N PHE A 112 -9.23 2.79 -5.52
CA PHE A 112 -9.32 3.23 -4.12
C PHE A 112 -9.46 4.75 -4.00
N LEU A 113 -8.64 5.51 -4.74
CA LEU A 113 -8.68 6.98 -4.70
C LEU A 113 -10.00 7.52 -5.26
N LEU A 114 -10.50 6.92 -6.34
CA LEU A 114 -11.81 7.26 -6.90
C LEU A 114 -12.94 7.02 -5.89
N ALA A 115 -12.88 5.91 -5.14
CA ALA A 115 -13.87 5.59 -4.12
C ALA A 115 -13.81 6.54 -2.91
N LEU A 116 -12.62 6.97 -2.48
CA LEU A 116 -12.47 8.01 -1.45
C LEU A 116 -13.04 9.35 -1.91
N ARG A 117 -12.73 9.74 -3.15
CA ARG A 117 -13.22 10.98 -3.76
C ARG A 117 -14.74 10.95 -3.92
N SER A 118 -15.34 9.80 -4.24
CA SER A 118 -16.80 9.68 -4.38
C SER A 118 -17.52 9.82 -3.04
N ILE A 119 -16.98 9.27 -1.94
CA ILE A 119 -17.49 9.53 -0.59
C ILE A 119 -17.39 11.02 -0.28
N TRP A 120 -16.25 11.66 -0.55
CA TRP A 120 -16.09 13.09 -0.31
C TRP A 120 -17.15 13.91 -1.06
N PHE A 121 -17.37 13.62 -2.34
CA PHE A 121 -18.38 14.30 -3.15
C PHE A 121 -19.81 14.11 -2.58
N GLN A 122 -20.14 12.93 -2.07
CA GLN A 122 -21.47 12.66 -1.48
C GLN A 122 -21.74 13.47 -0.21
N THR A 123 -20.70 13.87 0.54
CA THR A 123 -20.89 14.74 1.70
C THR A 123 -21.35 16.16 1.34
N GLY A 124 -21.23 16.58 0.07
CA GLY A 124 -21.65 17.90 -0.40
C GLY A 124 -20.86 19.08 0.18
N LEU A 125 -19.78 18.81 0.92
CA LEU A 125 -18.94 19.82 1.59
C LEU A 125 -18.12 20.61 0.56
N LYS A 126 -18.31 21.93 0.54
CA LYS A 126 -17.57 22.87 -0.30
C LYS A 126 -16.23 23.22 0.34
N TRP A 127 -15.25 22.33 0.24
CA TRP A 127 -13.91 22.56 0.81
C TRP A 127 -12.80 22.51 -0.24
N ASN A 128 -12.27 23.69 -0.59
CA ASN A 128 -11.24 23.86 -1.63
C ASN A 128 -9.96 23.07 -1.36
N TRP A 129 -9.51 23.05 -0.10
CA TRP A 129 -8.25 22.39 0.24
C TRP A 129 -8.33 20.87 0.00
N MET A 130 -9.42 20.24 0.43
CA MET A 130 -9.63 18.81 0.24
C MET A 130 -9.78 18.44 -1.24
N GLU A 131 -10.49 19.26 -2.03
CA GLU A 131 -10.58 19.03 -3.47
C GLU A 131 -9.25 19.20 -4.21
N ASN A 132 -8.42 20.17 -3.78
CA ASN A 132 -7.08 20.35 -4.33
C ASN A 132 -6.15 19.21 -3.92
N PHE A 133 -6.31 18.66 -2.72
CA PHE A 133 -5.58 17.48 -2.28
C PHE A 133 -5.92 16.24 -3.13
N PHE A 134 -7.20 15.96 -3.37
CA PHE A 134 -7.60 14.87 -4.26
C PHE A 134 -7.09 15.04 -5.69
N LEU A 135 -7.14 16.26 -6.22
CA LEU A 135 -6.57 16.55 -7.54
C LEU A 135 -5.06 16.33 -7.56
N PHE A 136 -4.35 16.81 -6.55
CA PHE A 136 -2.90 16.63 -6.43
C PHE A 136 -2.53 15.14 -6.45
N LEU A 137 -3.25 14.31 -5.68
CA LEU A 137 -3.01 12.87 -5.66
C LEU A 137 -3.31 12.20 -7.02
N ASP A 138 -4.46 12.51 -7.64
CA ASP A 138 -4.85 11.96 -8.95
C ASP A 138 -3.82 12.32 -10.03
N MET A 139 -3.40 13.58 -10.05
CA MET A 139 -2.34 14.05 -10.96
C MET A 139 -1.01 13.35 -10.67
N THR A 140 -0.62 13.23 -9.40
CA THR A 140 0.63 12.55 -9.02
C THR A 140 0.64 11.10 -9.51
N LEU A 141 -0.42 10.34 -9.23
CA LEU A 141 -0.53 8.94 -9.65
C LEU A 141 -0.53 8.81 -11.18
N ARG A 142 -1.23 9.71 -11.89
CA ARG A 142 -1.28 9.71 -13.36
C ARG A 142 0.07 10.07 -14.00
N PHE A 143 0.78 11.04 -13.46
CA PHE A 143 2.03 11.52 -14.03
C PHE A 143 3.25 10.70 -13.57
N TYR A 144 3.15 9.92 -12.50
CA TYR A 144 4.25 9.07 -12.01
C TYR A 144 4.91 8.20 -13.09
N PRO A 145 4.18 7.44 -13.93
CA PRO A 145 4.79 6.66 -15.01
C PRO A 145 5.44 7.53 -16.09
N SER A 146 4.95 8.75 -16.30
CA SER A 146 5.60 9.69 -17.23
C SER A 146 6.92 10.23 -16.66
N LEU A 147 6.95 10.57 -15.37
CA LEU A 147 8.16 11.00 -14.66
C LEU A 147 9.24 9.92 -14.69
N GLN A 148 8.83 8.66 -14.48
CA GLN A 148 9.73 7.52 -14.55
C GLN A 148 10.34 7.36 -15.95
N ARG A 149 9.55 7.55 -17.01
CA ARG A 149 10.05 7.53 -18.40
C ARG A 149 11.00 8.67 -18.66
N ASP A 150 10.65 9.90 -18.25
CA ASP A 150 11.49 11.08 -18.40
C ASP A 150 12.85 10.90 -17.70
N TRP A 151 12.86 10.29 -16.51
CA TRP A 151 14.09 9.91 -15.79
C TRP A 151 14.96 8.92 -16.58
N ILE A 152 14.35 7.83 -17.07
CA ILE A 152 15.06 6.79 -17.83
C ILE A 152 15.65 7.39 -19.12
N THR A 153 14.85 8.18 -19.85
CA THR A 153 15.29 8.85 -21.09
C THR A 153 16.42 9.85 -20.83
N ALA A 154 16.37 10.60 -19.73
CA ALA A 154 17.46 11.50 -19.34
C ALA A 154 18.75 10.73 -19.09
N SER A 155 18.70 9.61 -18.34
CA SER A 155 19.87 8.75 -18.11
C SER A 155 20.44 8.19 -19.42
N GLN A 156 19.58 7.63 -20.29
CA GLN A 156 19.98 7.05 -21.58
C GLN A 156 20.58 8.08 -22.55
N SER A 157 20.01 9.29 -22.57
CA SER A 157 20.53 10.38 -23.40
C SER A 157 21.94 10.77 -22.97
N ARG A 158 22.20 10.78 -21.65
CA ARG A 158 23.51 11.10 -21.09
C ARG A 158 24.55 10.01 -21.40
N GLU A 159 24.16 8.75 -21.30
CA GLU A 159 24.98 7.61 -21.71
C GLU A 159 25.35 7.70 -23.20
N SER A 160 24.40 8.10 -24.05
CA SER A 160 24.61 8.27 -25.49
C SER A 160 25.57 9.41 -25.84
N LEU A 161 25.68 10.42 -24.97
CA LEU A 161 26.63 11.53 -25.09
C LEU A 161 28.05 11.17 -24.60
N GLY A 162 28.29 9.92 -24.20
CA GLY A 162 29.61 9.44 -23.75
C GLY A 162 29.92 9.72 -22.28
N PHE A 163 28.94 10.15 -21.48
CA PHE A 163 29.11 10.25 -20.04
C PHE A 163 29.09 8.85 -19.42
N ASN A 164 30.26 8.34 -19.02
CA ASN A 164 30.37 7.05 -18.35
C ASN A 164 29.59 7.03 -17.04
N GLN A 165 28.67 6.06 -16.91
CA GLN A 165 28.08 5.72 -15.61
C GLN A 165 29.19 5.23 -14.69
N ASN A 166 29.48 6.03 -13.66
CA ASN A 166 30.43 5.60 -12.64
C ASN A 166 29.81 4.46 -11.84
N ASN A 167 30.46 3.30 -11.84
CA ASN A 167 29.93 2.09 -11.21
C ASN A 167 29.96 2.17 -9.67
N ASN A 168 30.74 3.11 -9.11
CA ASN A 168 30.83 3.32 -7.67
C ASN A 168 29.54 3.97 -7.10
N ARG A 169 29.15 3.60 -5.87
CA ARG A 169 27.92 4.10 -5.20
C ARG A 169 27.88 5.62 -5.12
N TRP A 170 29.02 6.24 -4.78
CA TRP A 170 29.17 7.71 -4.76
C TRP A 170 29.05 8.35 -6.14
N GLY A 171 29.54 7.66 -7.17
CA GLY A 171 29.42 8.09 -8.55
C GLY A 171 27.97 8.17 -9.00
N LYS A 172 27.16 7.16 -8.67
CA LYS A 172 25.71 7.12 -8.95
C LYS A 172 24.95 8.24 -8.25
N ILE A 173 25.29 8.55 -7.00
CA ILE A 173 24.67 9.64 -6.24
C ILE A 173 25.01 11.00 -6.88
N LYS A 174 26.30 11.23 -7.18
CA LYS A 174 26.75 12.46 -7.84
C LYS A 174 26.08 12.64 -9.20
N GLN A 175 25.96 11.56 -9.96
CA GLN A 175 25.25 11.53 -11.23
C GLN A 175 23.77 11.90 -11.07
N ALA A 176 23.05 11.26 -10.15
CA ALA A 176 21.65 11.57 -9.89
C ALA A 176 21.45 13.04 -9.49
N ALA A 177 22.33 13.59 -8.66
CA ALA A 177 22.29 15.00 -8.28
C ALA A 177 22.50 15.96 -9.46
N GLN A 178 23.30 15.56 -10.46
CA GLN A 178 23.51 16.34 -11.68
C GLN A 178 22.33 16.28 -12.65
N ASP A 179 21.58 15.17 -12.68
CA ASP A 179 20.42 14.99 -13.57
C ASP A 179 19.15 15.65 -13.00
N LEU A 180 19.09 15.81 -11.68
CA LEU A 180 17.91 16.31 -10.97
C LEU A 180 17.48 17.73 -11.39
N PRO A 181 18.38 18.72 -11.57
CA PRO A 181 18.00 20.05 -12.05
C PRO A 181 17.32 20.04 -13.43
N VAL A 182 17.84 19.22 -14.36
CA VAL A 182 17.27 19.10 -15.71
C VAL A 182 15.84 18.58 -15.63
N LEU A 183 15.63 17.53 -14.84
CA LEU A 183 14.30 16.96 -14.62
C LEU A 183 13.36 17.92 -13.91
N LEU A 184 13.84 18.71 -12.96
CA LEU A 184 13.05 19.74 -12.31
C LEU A 184 12.56 20.78 -13.33
N VAL A 185 13.43 21.26 -14.21
CA VAL A 185 13.05 22.25 -15.23
C VAL A 185 12.02 21.68 -16.20
N ILE A 186 12.21 20.45 -16.68
CA ILE A 186 11.26 19.76 -17.57
C ILE A 186 9.90 19.64 -16.88
N ASN A 187 9.88 19.20 -15.62
CA ASN A 187 8.64 18.99 -14.89
C ASN A 187 7.95 20.29 -14.49
N LEU A 188 8.70 21.35 -14.20
CA LEU A 188 8.16 22.67 -13.95
C LEU A 188 7.45 23.20 -15.19
N ARG A 189 8.07 23.11 -16.37
CA ARG A 189 7.44 23.51 -17.63
C ARG A 189 6.19 22.69 -17.93
N LYS A 190 6.27 21.38 -17.78
CA LYS A 190 5.12 20.47 -17.95
C LYS A 190 3.98 20.81 -16.98
N SER A 191 4.29 21.14 -15.72
CA SER A 191 3.29 21.56 -14.74
C SER A 191 2.60 22.86 -15.14
N GLN A 192 3.35 23.81 -15.70
CA GLN A 192 2.80 25.09 -16.18
C GLN A 192 1.88 24.87 -17.38
N ASP A 193 2.30 24.07 -18.35
CA ASP A 193 1.50 23.74 -19.54
C ASP A 193 0.18 23.05 -19.14
N ILE A 194 0.25 22.12 -18.18
CA ILE A 194 -0.92 21.45 -17.61
C ILE A 194 -1.83 22.45 -16.88
N ALA A 195 -1.28 23.35 -16.06
CA ALA A 195 -2.05 24.33 -15.31
C ALA A 195 -2.80 25.29 -16.25
N VAL A 196 -2.14 25.78 -17.29
CA VAL A 196 -2.76 26.61 -18.35
C VAL A 196 -3.86 25.82 -19.05
N ALA A 197 -3.60 24.58 -19.47
CA ALA A 197 -4.60 23.73 -20.11
C ALA A 197 -5.82 23.45 -19.21
N MET A 198 -5.61 23.29 -17.90
CA MET A 198 -6.69 23.13 -16.92
C MET A 198 -7.54 24.40 -16.82
N GLN A 199 -6.90 25.57 -16.72
CA GLN A 199 -7.59 26.86 -16.64
C GLN A 199 -8.43 27.12 -17.89
N LEU A 200 -7.90 26.83 -19.09
CA LEU A 200 -8.62 26.95 -20.36
C LEU A 200 -9.84 26.02 -20.43
N ARG A 201 -9.80 24.85 -19.77
CA ARG A 201 -10.94 23.93 -19.64
C ARG A 201 -11.96 24.36 -18.58
N GLY A 202 -11.81 25.53 -17.98
CA GLY A 202 -12.73 26.06 -16.98
C GLY A 202 -12.53 25.48 -15.58
N PHE A 203 -11.36 24.91 -15.29
CA PHE A 203 -11.01 24.44 -13.96
C PHE A 203 -11.10 25.60 -12.95
N GLY A 204 -11.75 25.36 -11.80
CA GLY A 204 -11.92 26.34 -10.72
C GLY A 204 -13.21 27.16 -10.75
N LYS A 205 -14.09 26.97 -11.74
CA LYS A 205 -15.36 27.74 -11.85
C LYS A 205 -16.52 27.22 -10.99
N SER A 206 -16.47 25.97 -10.51
CA SER A 206 -17.54 25.37 -9.70
C SER A 206 -17.01 24.53 -8.53
N LEU A 207 -17.72 24.62 -7.40
CA LEU A 207 -17.47 23.90 -6.15
C LEU A 207 -18.83 23.44 -5.55
N PRO A 208 -19.02 22.16 -5.20
CA PRO A 208 -18.06 21.06 -5.27
C PRO A 208 -17.86 20.53 -6.71
N ARG A 209 -16.68 19.96 -7.00
CA ARG A 209 -16.35 19.41 -8.32
C ARG A 209 -17.02 18.05 -8.54
N CYS A 210 -17.67 17.88 -9.70
CA CYS A 210 -18.21 16.59 -10.10
C CYS A 210 -17.11 15.53 -10.27
N VAL A 211 -17.45 14.27 -9.97
CA VAL A 211 -16.57 13.11 -10.10
C VAL A 211 -17.07 12.25 -11.25
N TYR A 212 -16.22 12.04 -12.27
CA TYR A 212 -16.52 11.11 -13.35
C TYR A 212 -16.40 9.66 -12.85
N ASN A 213 -17.38 8.81 -13.17
CA ASN A 213 -17.50 7.43 -12.67
C ASN A 213 -17.48 7.34 -11.13
N ALA A 214 -18.30 8.16 -10.47
CA ALA A 214 -18.47 8.06 -9.02
C ALA A 214 -19.05 6.69 -8.64
N THR A 215 -18.37 5.98 -7.73
CA THR A 215 -18.95 4.81 -7.08
C THR A 215 -19.86 5.30 -5.96
N SER A 216 -21.16 4.99 -6.06
CA SER A 216 -22.12 5.36 -5.02
C SER A 216 -21.85 4.56 -3.75
N PHE A 217 -21.80 5.25 -2.62
CA PHE A 217 -21.66 4.62 -1.31
C PHE A 217 -23.03 4.65 -0.64
N THR A 218 -23.67 3.48 -0.56
CA THR A 218 -25.00 3.31 0.02
C THR A 218 -24.89 2.88 1.49
N THR A 219 -25.97 3.04 2.24
CA THR A 219 -26.09 2.58 3.63
C THR A 219 -25.85 1.07 3.78
N GLY A 220 -26.13 0.27 2.74
CA GLY A 220 -25.81 -1.15 2.70
C GLY A 220 -24.30 -1.44 2.81
N HIS A 221 -23.45 -0.59 2.23
CA HIS A 221 -21.99 -0.72 2.37
C HIS A 221 -21.49 -0.36 3.77
N LEU A 222 -22.19 0.54 4.47
CA LEU A 222 -21.91 0.87 5.87
C LEU A 222 -22.28 -0.30 6.79
N LEU A 223 -23.39 -1.00 6.51
CA LEU A 223 -23.73 -2.23 7.23
C LEU A 223 -22.71 -3.34 6.98
N GLN A 224 -22.25 -3.50 5.73
CA GLN A 224 -21.16 -4.44 5.41
C GLN A 224 -19.86 -4.10 6.16
N PHE A 225 -19.51 -2.81 6.25
CA PHE A 225 -18.38 -2.34 7.05
C PHE A 225 -18.49 -2.79 8.51
N ALA A 226 -19.62 -2.48 9.15
CA ALA A 226 -19.85 -2.82 10.56
C ALA A 226 -19.84 -4.34 10.77
N GLY A 227 -20.50 -5.10 9.89
CA GLY A 227 -20.54 -6.55 9.95
C GLY A 227 -19.16 -7.19 9.87
N VAL A 228 -18.27 -6.67 9.02
CA VAL A 228 -16.88 -7.17 8.90
C VAL A 228 -16.09 -6.92 10.19
N VAL A 229 -16.16 -5.71 10.75
CA VAL A 229 -15.47 -5.37 12.01
C VAL A 229 -15.97 -6.26 13.15
N ILE A 230 -17.29 -6.42 13.28
CA ILE A 230 -17.92 -7.25 14.31
C ILE A 230 -17.53 -8.72 14.13
N CYS A 231 -17.49 -9.24 12.91
CA CYS A 231 -17.11 -10.62 12.62
C CYS A 231 -15.69 -10.92 13.12
N PHE A 232 -14.70 -10.09 12.75
CA PHE A 232 -13.32 -10.28 13.20
C PHE A 232 -13.15 -10.06 14.71
N TYR A 233 -13.90 -9.12 15.29
CA TYR A 233 -13.93 -8.92 16.74
C TYR A 233 -14.47 -10.16 17.48
N LEU A 234 -15.56 -10.77 16.99
CA LEU A 234 -16.12 -11.98 17.59
C LEU A 234 -15.19 -13.18 17.47
N ILE A 235 -14.47 -13.33 16.34
CA ILE A 235 -13.47 -14.39 16.16
C ILE A 235 -12.36 -14.26 17.22
N ASN A 236 -11.87 -13.03 17.44
CA ASN A 236 -10.87 -12.77 18.48
C ASN A 236 -11.39 -13.00 19.90
N LEU A 237 -12.70 -12.82 20.14
CA LEU A 237 -13.30 -13.00 21.46
C LEU A 237 -13.65 -14.46 21.78
N HIS A 238 -14.00 -15.27 20.76
CA HIS A 238 -14.41 -16.66 20.92
C HIS A 238 -13.25 -17.67 20.88
N ALA A 239 -12.05 -17.26 20.52
CA ALA A 239 -10.89 -18.11 20.69
C ALA A 239 -10.37 -17.96 22.12
N PRO A 240 -10.45 -19.01 22.94
CA PRO A 240 -10.03 -18.93 24.33
C PRO A 240 -8.53 -18.63 24.41
N PHE A 241 -8.19 -17.76 25.37
CA PHE A 241 -6.86 -17.62 25.95
C PHE A 241 -6.28 -18.98 26.35
#